data_AF-A0A077ME65-F1
#
_entry.id   AF-A0A077ME65-F1
#
_cell.length_a   1.000
_cell.length_b   1.000
_cell.length_c   1.000
_cell.angle_alpha   90.00
_cell.angle_beta   90.00
_cell.angle_gamma   90.00
#
_symmetry.space_group_name_H-M   'P 1'
#
loop_
_entity.id
_entity.type
_entity.pdbx_description
1 polymer ?
#
loop_
_entity_poly.entity_id
_entity_poly.type
_entity_poly.pdbx_seq_one_letter_code
_entity_poly.pdbx_strand_id
1 'polypeptide(L)'
;MDRIDESREPLVRMADGTVKQINPFSGTEVWTVPGRGHRPFPTVVNDVRDLEPGEATRRCAFCEERYAETTPESGRWTAAGTAYRYDAGLTFEEVTGAAADFRRIPNLFEILSFDFWHRNYGYTGNPEATAHQRRYLETDGGRAHVLSMARVKLAAMGLAEARLPTSIEQIAALDPAILGSFFAGAHDVVVARRHYVDGATRTDHLCSSGQLIPDEHAGFLSATIASAHAQALENPHAHFVSIFQNWLAPAGASFEHLHKQVVAIDEIGQRNSIEYGRVRADPDLYRRWGPEFARQHGLVIAENAHAIAFAGVGHRFPGIDIYTKVEGIPWELPPEVIRGWSDLVHACHFATGPLVPTNEEWHYQPHTMPGLPMPLRAVIKWRINTPAGFEGGTNVFVNTIDPWTVAERVRGKLHQARVSGDLGDVHLP
;
A
#
# COMPACT_ATOMS: atom_id res chain seq x y z
N MET A 1 17.88 -21.95 13.54
CA MET A 1 16.94 -21.54 12.49
C MET A 1 17.20 -20.11 12.06
N ASP A 2 18.08 -19.82 11.12
CA ASP A 2 19.26 -20.52 10.63
C ASP A 2 20.10 -19.38 10.03
N ARG A 3 21.42 -19.42 10.23
CA ARG A 3 22.29 -18.76 9.26
C ARG A 3 21.80 -19.22 7.89
N ILE A 4 21.52 -18.31 6.97
CA ILE A 4 21.54 -18.71 5.56
C ILE A 4 22.85 -19.45 5.42
N ASP A 5 22.76 -20.71 5.02
CA ASP A 5 23.94 -21.44 4.61
C ASP A 5 24.51 -20.63 3.44
N GLU A 6 25.50 -19.78 3.72
CA GLU A 6 26.14 -18.91 2.72
C GLU A 6 26.76 -19.74 1.59
N SER A 7 26.81 -21.08 1.73
CA SER A 7 27.18 -22.01 0.66
C SER A 7 26.06 -22.26 -0.37
N ARG A 8 24.81 -21.83 -0.11
CA ARG A 8 23.70 -21.93 -1.07
C ARG A 8 23.47 -20.61 -1.79
N GLU A 9 23.76 -20.61 -3.08
CA GLU A 9 23.44 -19.49 -3.97
C GLU A 9 21.93 -19.15 -3.92
N PRO A 10 21.54 -17.88 -3.71
CA PRO A 10 20.13 -17.49 -3.61
C PRO A 10 19.29 -17.69 -4.86
N LEU A 11 19.92 -17.89 -6.02
CA LEU A 11 19.25 -18.03 -7.31
C LEU A 11 20.02 -19.01 -8.20
N VAL A 12 19.47 -20.20 -8.39
CA VAL A 12 20.12 -21.29 -9.15
C VAL A 12 19.19 -21.78 -10.26
N ARG A 13 19.71 -21.89 -11.48
CA ARG A 13 19.03 -22.56 -12.60
C ARG A 13 19.55 -23.99 -12.72
N MET A 14 18.66 -24.95 -12.54
CA MET A 14 18.94 -26.38 -12.64
C MET A 14 19.02 -26.83 -14.11
N ALA A 15 19.59 -28.00 -14.35
CA ALA A 15 19.78 -28.56 -15.70
C ALA A 15 18.47 -28.82 -16.46
N ASP A 16 17.37 -29.11 -15.75
CA ASP A 16 16.04 -29.29 -16.32
C ASP A 16 15.33 -27.96 -16.62
N GLY A 17 15.94 -26.82 -16.28
CA GLY A 17 15.38 -25.49 -16.41
C GLY A 17 14.64 -24.97 -15.16
N THR A 18 14.49 -25.78 -14.11
CA THR A 18 13.92 -25.35 -12.84
C THR A 18 14.77 -24.26 -12.20
N VAL A 19 14.15 -23.17 -11.76
CA VAL A 19 14.82 -22.09 -11.04
C VAL A 19 14.49 -22.23 -9.55
N LYS A 20 15.51 -22.40 -8.72
CA LYS A 20 15.37 -22.42 -7.26
C LYS A 20 15.86 -21.10 -6.69
N GLN A 21 15.08 -20.56 -5.75
CA GLN A 21 15.30 -19.26 -5.16
C GLN A 21 15.22 -19.36 -3.64
N ILE A 22 16.08 -18.63 -2.94
CA ILE A 22 16.00 -18.44 -1.50
C ILE A 22 16.03 -16.94 -1.23
N ASN A 23 15.03 -16.41 -0.54
CA ASN A 23 15.04 -15.00 -0.18
C ASN A 23 16.16 -14.74 0.84
N PRO A 24 17.14 -13.86 0.55
CA PRO A 24 18.30 -13.65 1.41
C PRO A 24 17.96 -12.95 2.73
N PHE A 25 16.79 -12.34 2.84
CA PHE A 25 16.32 -11.67 4.05
C PHE A 25 15.50 -12.61 4.93
N SER A 26 14.59 -13.37 4.32
CA SER A 26 13.62 -14.18 5.05
C SER A 26 13.81 -15.69 5.01
N GLY A 27 14.73 -16.20 4.20
CA GLY A 27 14.92 -17.63 3.98
C GLY A 27 13.75 -18.31 3.27
N THR A 28 12.85 -17.55 2.63
CA THR A 28 11.71 -18.12 1.91
C THR A 28 12.20 -18.86 0.65
N GLU A 29 11.86 -20.14 0.52
CA GLU A 29 12.21 -20.95 -0.63
C GLU A 29 11.12 -20.91 -1.70
N VAL A 30 11.53 -20.70 -2.94
CA VAL A 30 10.61 -20.57 -4.09
C VAL A 30 11.17 -21.27 -5.31
N TRP A 31 10.36 -22.08 -5.98
CA TRP A 31 10.73 -22.77 -7.21
C TRP A 31 9.89 -22.29 -8.39
N THR A 32 10.53 -22.11 -9.53
CA THR A 32 9.86 -21.92 -10.81
C THR A 32 10.17 -23.12 -11.70
N VAL A 33 9.15 -23.90 -12.02
CA VAL A 33 9.30 -25.15 -12.78
C VAL A 33 8.87 -24.95 -14.24
N PRO A 34 9.67 -25.40 -15.23
CA PRO A 34 9.32 -25.32 -16.65
C PRO A 34 7.94 -25.94 -16.95
N GLY A 35 7.24 -25.37 -17.94
CA GLY A 35 5.90 -25.82 -18.34
C GLY A 35 4.74 -25.24 -17.54
N ARG A 36 4.98 -24.61 -16.36
CA ARG A 36 3.94 -23.86 -15.63
C ARG A 36 3.80 -22.39 -16.04
N GLY A 37 4.74 -21.85 -16.82
CA GLY A 37 4.83 -20.42 -17.17
C GLY A 37 4.14 -19.96 -18.47
N HIS A 38 3.59 -20.88 -19.28
CA HIS A 38 2.98 -20.53 -20.57
C HIS A 38 1.53 -20.00 -20.48
N ARG A 39 0.97 -19.88 -19.27
CA ARG A 39 -0.40 -19.40 -19.12
C ARG A 39 -0.42 -17.86 -19.19
N PRO A 40 -1.28 -17.24 -20.01
CA PRO A 40 -1.54 -15.80 -19.93
C PRO A 40 -1.91 -15.42 -18.49
N PHE A 41 -1.58 -14.19 -18.07
CA PHE A 41 -2.08 -13.69 -16.80
C PHE A 41 -3.61 -13.74 -16.82
N PRO A 42 -4.26 -14.37 -15.82
CA PRO A 42 -5.71 -14.40 -15.77
C PRO A 42 -6.23 -12.96 -15.74
N THR A 43 -7.08 -12.61 -16.70
CA THR A 43 -7.80 -11.33 -16.68
C THR A 43 -8.85 -11.43 -15.58
N VAL A 44 -8.76 -10.55 -14.59
CA VAL A 44 -9.56 -10.65 -13.36
C VAL A 44 -10.91 -9.93 -13.50
N VAL A 45 -11.02 -9.00 -14.44
CA VAL A 45 -12.27 -8.28 -14.71
C VAL A 45 -13.20 -9.22 -15.49
N ASN A 46 -14.08 -9.90 -14.75
CA ASN A 46 -15.01 -10.89 -15.31
C ASN A 46 -16.23 -10.25 -15.99
N ASP A 47 -16.48 -8.95 -15.80
CA ASP A 47 -17.65 -8.23 -16.32
C ASP A 47 -17.24 -6.90 -16.94
N VAL A 48 -16.63 -7.00 -18.13
CA VAL A 48 -16.22 -5.82 -18.89
C VAL A 48 -17.41 -5.31 -19.69
N ARG A 49 -17.89 -4.13 -19.30
CA ARG A 49 -19.04 -3.46 -19.93
C ARG A 49 -18.80 -1.96 -20.04
N ASP A 50 -19.65 -1.31 -20.81
CA ASP A 50 -19.68 0.15 -20.86
C ASP A 50 -20.10 0.72 -19.50
N LEU A 51 -19.56 1.89 -19.17
CA LEU A 51 -19.92 2.64 -17.97
C LEU A 51 -21.28 3.31 -18.15
N GLU A 52 -22.11 3.22 -17.11
CA GLU A 52 -23.37 3.97 -17.09
C GLU A 52 -23.10 5.47 -16.91
N PRO A 53 -24.00 6.36 -17.38
CA PRO A 53 -23.82 7.81 -17.26
C PRO A 53 -23.54 8.26 -15.81
N GLY A 54 -22.33 8.78 -15.57
CA GLY A 54 -21.86 9.23 -14.24
C GLY A 54 -21.38 8.12 -13.29
N GLU A 55 -21.31 6.86 -13.73
CA GLU A 55 -20.72 5.77 -12.93
C GLU A 55 -19.24 6.04 -12.60
N ALA A 56 -18.53 6.76 -13.48
CA ALA A 56 -17.10 7.05 -13.34
C ALA A 56 -16.73 7.71 -11.99
N THR A 57 -17.65 8.48 -11.40
CA THR A 57 -17.46 9.29 -10.19
C THR A 57 -18.30 8.81 -9.00
N ARG A 58 -19.03 7.68 -9.13
CA ARG A 58 -19.87 7.12 -8.06
C ARG A 58 -19.85 5.59 -7.97
N ARG A 59 -18.88 4.93 -8.58
CA ARG A 59 -18.77 3.46 -8.64
C ARG A 59 -18.70 2.81 -7.25
N CYS A 60 -17.93 3.37 -6.32
CA CYS A 60 -17.79 2.85 -4.96
C CYS A 60 -17.76 3.96 -3.90
N ALA A 61 -17.74 3.59 -2.62
CA ALA A 61 -17.73 4.52 -1.48
C ALA A 61 -16.55 5.50 -1.47
N PHE A 62 -15.45 5.19 -2.17
CA PHE A 62 -14.28 6.06 -2.26
C PHE A 62 -14.38 7.15 -3.33
N CYS A 63 -15.36 7.05 -4.23
CA CYS A 63 -15.53 8.00 -5.31
C CYS A 63 -16.05 9.37 -4.81
N GLU A 64 -15.75 10.43 -5.57
CA GLU A 64 -15.99 11.83 -5.20
C GLU A 64 -17.45 12.20 -4.92
N GLU A 65 -18.41 11.52 -5.54
CA GLU A 65 -19.83 11.75 -5.25
C GLU A 65 -20.36 10.91 -4.06
N ARG A 66 -19.51 10.09 -3.42
CA ARG A 66 -19.90 9.13 -2.37
C ARG A 66 -19.09 9.27 -1.08
N TYR A 67 -18.46 10.42 -0.85
CA TYR A 67 -17.66 10.68 0.36
C TYR A 67 -18.41 10.46 1.69
N ALA A 68 -19.73 10.62 1.71
CA ALA A 68 -20.59 10.34 2.86
C ALA A 68 -20.74 8.84 3.21
N GLU A 69 -20.12 7.94 2.44
CA GLU A 69 -20.09 6.50 2.69
C GLU A 69 -18.76 6.00 3.26
N THR A 70 -17.86 6.93 3.57
CA THR A 70 -16.61 6.67 4.28
C THR A 70 -16.67 7.29 5.67
N THR A 71 -15.79 6.88 6.57
CA THR A 71 -15.65 7.55 7.88
C THR A 71 -15.36 9.06 7.70
N PRO A 72 -15.60 9.88 8.74
CA PRO A 72 -15.20 11.29 8.75
C PRO A 72 -13.73 11.44 8.32
N GLU A 73 -13.52 12.25 7.29
CA GLU A 73 -12.20 12.44 6.73
C GLU A 73 -11.29 13.23 7.68
N SER A 74 -10.13 12.66 8.02
CA SER A 74 -9.17 13.28 8.93
C SER A 74 -8.34 14.37 8.24
N GLY A 75 -8.15 14.26 6.92
CA GLY A 75 -7.64 15.34 6.09
C GLY A 75 -7.58 15.02 4.60
N ARG A 76 -7.21 16.01 3.80
CA ARG A 76 -7.13 15.91 2.34
C ARG A 76 -5.99 16.73 1.76
N TRP A 77 -5.63 16.38 0.54
CA TRP A 77 -4.71 17.12 -0.30
C TRP A 77 -5.44 17.62 -1.54
N THR A 78 -5.23 18.90 -1.85
CA THR A 78 -5.75 19.56 -3.05
C THR A 78 -4.60 20.19 -3.83
N ALA A 79 -4.62 20.08 -5.15
CA ALA A 79 -3.61 20.64 -6.02
C ALA A 79 -3.52 22.17 -5.83
N ALA A 80 -2.30 22.67 -5.67
CA ALA A 80 -1.97 24.08 -5.50
C ALA A 80 -0.76 24.41 -6.37
N GLY A 81 -0.98 24.56 -7.68
CA GLY A 81 0.09 24.69 -8.66
C GLY A 81 0.83 23.35 -8.82
N THR A 82 2.14 23.35 -8.58
CA THR A 82 3.00 22.14 -8.63
C THR A 82 3.10 21.41 -7.30
N ALA A 83 2.38 21.86 -6.27
CA ALA A 83 2.39 21.28 -4.93
C ALA A 83 0.97 20.89 -4.51
N TYR A 84 0.86 20.23 -3.35
CA TYR A 84 -0.41 19.92 -2.72
C TYR A 84 -0.57 20.70 -1.42
N ARG A 85 -1.75 21.29 -1.22
CA ARG A 85 -2.16 21.88 0.05
C ARG A 85 -2.88 20.84 0.89
N TYR A 86 -2.45 20.68 2.14
CA TYR A 86 -3.10 19.82 3.12
C TYR A 86 -4.12 20.60 3.93
N ASP A 87 -5.35 20.09 4.03
CA ASP A 87 -6.40 20.60 4.90
C ASP A 87 -6.87 19.49 5.86
N ALA A 88 -7.13 19.84 7.11
CA ALA A 88 -7.58 18.93 8.16
C ALA A 88 -8.67 19.56 9.02
N GLY A 89 -9.33 18.76 9.85
CA GLY A 89 -10.33 19.25 10.78
C GLY A 89 -11.60 19.78 10.10
N LEU A 90 -11.90 19.32 8.88
CA LEU A 90 -13.00 19.80 8.04
C LEU A 90 -14.36 19.30 8.54
N THR A 91 -15.42 20.11 8.36
CA THR A 91 -16.81 19.67 8.58
C THR A 91 -17.31 18.76 7.46
N PHE A 92 -18.48 18.14 7.63
CA PHE A 92 -19.10 17.32 6.60
C PHE A 92 -19.40 18.10 5.31
N GLU A 93 -19.88 19.33 5.44
CA GLU A 93 -20.22 20.21 4.33
C GLU A 93 -18.96 20.69 3.58
N GLU A 94 -17.88 20.98 4.30
CA GLU A 94 -16.58 21.28 3.68
C GLU A 94 -16.04 20.06 2.94
N VAL A 95 -16.19 18.86 3.51
CA VAL A 95 -15.75 17.61 2.90
C VAL A 95 -16.49 17.31 1.60
N THR A 96 -17.81 17.51 1.57
CA THR A 96 -18.69 17.18 0.44
C THR A 96 -18.84 18.31 -0.58
N GLY A 97 -18.49 19.55 -0.20
CA GLY A 97 -18.59 20.72 -1.06
C GLY A 97 -17.49 20.85 -2.12
N ALA A 98 -16.38 20.11 -1.98
CA ALA A 98 -15.29 20.11 -2.95
C ALA A 98 -14.59 18.75 -3.02
N ALA A 99 -14.20 18.35 -4.24
CA ALA A 99 -13.37 17.17 -4.46
C ALA A 99 -11.94 17.38 -3.94
N ALA A 100 -11.31 16.30 -3.51
CA ALA A 100 -9.90 16.25 -3.12
C ALA A 100 -9.12 15.37 -4.09
N ASP A 101 -7.83 15.66 -4.29
CA ASP A 101 -6.94 14.80 -5.07
C ASP A 101 -6.58 13.53 -4.30
N PHE A 102 -6.30 13.69 -3.00
CA PHE A 102 -6.09 12.59 -2.06
C PHE A 102 -6.86 12.84 -0.76
N ARG A 103 -7.38 11.78 -0.15
CA ARG A 103 -8.08 11.81 1.15
C ARG A 103 -7.41 10.87 2.13
N ARG A 104 -7.25 11.28 3.38
CA ARG A 104 -6.94 10.43 4.54
C ARG A 104 -8.24 10.21 5.30
N ILE A 105 -8.70 8.97 5.36
CA ILE A 105 -9.91 8.57 6.08
C ILE A 105 -9.55 7.44 7.06
N PRO A 106 -10.04 7.45 8.31
CA PRO A 106 -9.88 6.31 9.20
C PRO A 106 -10.55 5.06 8.63
N ASN A 107 -9.91 3.89 8.76
CA ASN A 107 -10.52 2.66 8.29
C ASN A 107 -11.73 2.29 9.16
N LEU A 108 -12.87 2.01 8.53
CA LEU A 108 -14.09 1.62 9.24
C LEU A 108 -13.89 0.35 10.08
N PHE A 109 -13.08 -0.58 9.55
CA PHE A 109 -12.74 -1.87 10.15
C PHE A 109 -11.22 -1.93 10.40
N GLU A 110 -10.81 -1.31 11.50
CA GLU A 110 -9.42 -1.21 11.94
C GLU A 110 -8.81 -2.61 12.20
N ILE A 111 -7.51 -2.76 11.96
CA ILE A 111 -6.78 -4.01 12.31
C ILE A 111 -6.57 -4.06 13.83
N LEU A 112 -5.97 -2.99 14.37
CA LEU A 112 -5.95 -2.71 15.80
C LEU A 112 -6.94 -1.57 16.05
N SER A 113 -8.06 -1.90 16.68
CA SER A 113 -9.15 -0.93 16.91
C SER A 113 -8.75 0.19 17.85
N PHE A 114 -9.45 1.32 17.78
CA PHE A 114 -9.32 2.36 18.79
C PHE A 114 -9.47 1.81 20.23
N ASP A 115 -10.43 0.90 20.45
CA ASP A 115 -10.65 0.26 21.75
C ASP A 115 -9.44 -0.57 22.22
N PHE A 116 -8.72 -1.22 21.30
CA PHE A 116 -7.46 -1.90 21.61
C PHE A 116 -6.44 -0.91 22.19
N TRP A 117 -6.21 0.22 21.52
CA TRP A 117 -5.26 1.22 21.99
C TRP A 117 -5.70 1.86 23.31
N HIS A 118 -6.99 2.16 23.42
CA HIS A 118 -7.57 2.75 24.62
C HIS A 118 -7.42 1.84 25.83
N ARG A 119 -7.81 0.57 25.73
CA ARG A 119 -7.81 -0.37 26.86
C ARG A 119 -6.41 -0.82 27.28
N ASN A 120 -5.50 -0.99 26.33
CA ASN A 120 -4.16 -1.52 26.62
C ASN A 120 -3.15 -0.42 26.96
N TYR A 121 -3.32 0.79 26.43
CA TYR A 121 -2.35 1.88 26.58
C TYR A 121 -2.93 3.18 27.15
N GLY A 122 -4.25 3.26 27.37
CA GLY A 122 -4.90 4.50 27.80
C GLY A 122 -4.97 5.57 26.71
N TYR A 123 -4.74 5.20 25.45
CA TYR A 123 -4.77 6.13 24.32
C TYR A 123 -6.18 6.69 24.11
N THR A 124 -6.29 8.01 23.94
CA THR A 124 -7.58 8.71 23.79
C THR A 124 -7.63 9.61 22.55
N GLY A 125 -6.63 9.50 21.68
CA GLY A 125 -6.42 10.44 20.58
C GLY A 125 -5.64 11.69 20.98
N ASN A 126 -5.27 12.49 19.99
CA ASN A 126 -4.57 13.76 20.19
C ASN A 126 -5.57 14.94 20.32
N PRO A 127 -5.12 16.14 20.69
CA PRO A 127 -5.99 17.32 20.79
C PRO A 127 -6.66 17.71 19.47
N GLU A 128 -6.00 17.49 18.33
CA GLU A 128 -6.53 17.82 17.00
C GLU A 128 -7.72 16.94 16.62
N ALA A 129 -7.62 15.62 16.85
CA ALA A 129 -8.71 14.67 16.68
C ALA A 129 -9.92 15.03 17.55
N THR A 130 -9.67 15.44 18.80
CA THR A 130 -10.74 15.88 19.72
C THR A 130 -11.41 17.16 19.23
N ALA A 131 -10.63 18.12 18.73
CA ALA A 131 -11.14 19.37 18.16
C ALA A 131 -11.93 19.12 16.87
N HIS A 132 -11.42 18.23 16.01
CA HIS A 132 -12.08 17.81 14.78
C HIS A 132 -13.42 17.13 15.07
N GLN A 133 -13.46 16.15 15.99
CA GLN A 133 -14.69 15.51 16.40
C GLN A 133 -15.74 16.52 16.87
N ARG A 134 -15.35 17.48 17.71
CA ARG A 134 -16.26 18.53 18.21
C ARG A 134 -16.81 19.36 17.06
N ARG A 135 -15.94 19.91 16.22
CA ARG A 135 -16.31 20.75 15.08
C ARG A 135 -17.19 19.99 14.08
N TYR A 136 -16.89 18.71 13.83
CA TYR A 136 -17.68 17.86 12.94
C TYR A 136 -19.12 17.69 13.46
N LEU A 137 -19.27 17.45 14.76
CA LEU A 137 -20.55 17.21 15.42
C LEU A 137 -21.36 18.48 15.73
N GLU A 138 -20.81 19.66 15.48
CA GLU A 138 -21.54 20.95 15.56
C GLU A 138 -22.50 21.16 14.37
N THR A 139 -22.35 20.36 13.31
CA THR A 139 -23.17 20.46 12.08
C THR A 139 -24.20 19.33 12.02
N ASP A 140 -25.39 19.63 11.46
CA ASP A 140 -26.43 18.61 11.26
C ASP A 140 -25.95 17.51 10.29
N GLY A 141 -25.21 17.89 9.24
CA GLY A 141 -24.64 16.94 8.28
C GLY A 141 -23.61 16.02 8.93
N GLY A 142 -22.70 16.58 9.73
CA GLY A 142 -21.70 15.78 10.45
C GLY A 142 -22.30 14.81 11.46
N ARG A 143 -23.34 15.24 12.21
CA ARG A 143 -24.07 14.34 13.13
C ARG A 143 -24.77 13.21 12.38
N ALA A 144 -25.47 13.52 11.28
CA ALA A 144 -26.15 12.51 10.47
C ALA A 144 -25.16 11.51 9.86
N HIS A 145 -24.02 12.00 9.39
CA HIS A 145 -22.96 11.18 8.80
C HIS A 145 -22.33 10.22 9.83
N VAL A 146 -21.92 10.73 11.00
CA VAL A 146 -21.37 9.91 12.08
C VAL A 146 -22.36 8.85 12.53
N LEU A 147 -23.65 9.21 12.66
CA LEU A 147 -24.70 8.26 12.99
C LEU A 147 -24.83 7.16 11.95
N SER A 148 -24.81 7.50 10.65
CA SER A 148 -24.85 6.54 9.55
C SER A 148 -23.68 5.56 9.64
N MET A 149 -22.45 6.05 9.75
CA MET A 149 -21.25 5.21 9.80
C MET A 149 -21.20 4.33 11.05
N ALA A 150 -21.62 4.86 12.21
CA ALA A 150 -21.73 4.07 13.43
C ALA A 150 -22.73 2.92 13.28
N ARG A 151 -23.88 3.17 12.66
CA ARG A 151 -24.89 2.13 12.38
C ARG A 151 -24.34 1.05 11.45
N VAL A 152 -23.63 1.43 10.39
CA VAL A 152 -22.96 0.47 9.48
C VAL A 152 -21.96 -0.39 10.25
N LYS A 153 -21.08 0.22 11.05
CA LYS A 153 -20.07 -0.50 11.84
C LYS A 153 -20.71 -1.47 12.84
N LEU A 154 -21.69 -1.00 13.62
CA LEU A 154 -22.37 -1.81 14.63
C LEU A 154 -23.19 -2.96 14.02
N ALA A 155 -23.86 -2.73 12.89
CA ALA A 155 -24.58 -3.79 12.18
C ALA A 155 -23.61 -4.87 11.65
N ALA A 156 -22.46 -4.47 11.11
CA ALA A 156 -21.41 -5.40 10.69
C ALA A 156 -20.79 -6.19 11.85
N MET A 157 -20.80 -5.62 13.06
CA MET A 157 -20.43 -6.30 14.31
C MET A 157 -21.56 -7.20 14.88
N GLY A 158 -22.70 -7.31 14.19
CA GLY A 158 -23.81 -8.21 14.54
C GLY A 158 -24.86 -7.58 15.47
N LEU A 159 -24.85 -6.27 15.68
CA LEU A 159 -25.90 -5.61 16.46
C LEU A 159 -27.21 -5.59 15.65
N ALA A 160 -28.30 -6.07 16.26
CA ALA A 160 -29.60 -6.13 15.61
C ALA A 160 -30.16 -4.72 15.29
N GLU A 161 -30.89 -4.60 14.18
CA GLU A 161 -31.47 -3.34 13.67
C GLU A 161 -32.24 -2.55 14.76
N ALA A 162 -33.07 -3.24 15.54
CA ALA A 162 -33.87 -2.62 16.61
C ALA A 162 -33.03 -2.02 17.77
N ARG A 163 -31.74 -2.36 17.85
CA ARG A 163 -30.79 -1.85 18.85
C ARG A 163 -29.79 -0.87 18.26
N LEU A 164 -29.82 -0.60 16.95
CA LEU A 164 -28.94 0.38 16.34
C LEU A 164 -29.28 1.77 16.86
N PRO A 165 -28.27 2.60 17.17
CA PRO A 165 -28.49 3.93 17.72
C PRO A 165 -29.20 4.82 16.70
N THR A 166 -29.93 5.81 17.22
CA THR A 166 -30.62 6.86 16.46
C THR A 166 -30.10 8.26 16.81
N SER A 167 -29.13 8.38 17.71
CA SER A 167 -28.47 9.64 18.05
C SER A 167 -27.00 9.44 18.43
N ILE A 168 -26.23 10.53 18.43
CA ILE A 168 -24.82 10.55 18.84
C ILE A 168 -24.65 10.14 20.31
N GLU A 169 -25.57 10.59 21.16
CA GLU A 169 -25.57 10.32 22.59
C GLU A 169 -25.81 8.83 22.86
N GLN A 170 -26.65 8.17 22.05
CA GLN A 170 -26.84 6.73 22.12
C GLN A 170 -25.61 5.95 21.65
N ILE A 171 -24.88 6.43 20.65
CA ILE A 171 -23.58 5.84 20.25
C ILE A 171 -22.62 5.90 21.44
N ALA A 172 -22.45 7.08 22.03
CA ALA A 172 -21.53 7.28 23.14
C ALA A 172 -21.90 6.44 24.39
N ALA A 173 -23.19 6.26 24.66
CA ALA A 173 -23.68 5.44 25.77
C ALA A 173 -23.50 3.93 25.51
N LEU A 174 -23.61 3.50 24.25
CA LEU A 174 -23.44 2.10 23.87
C LEU A 174 -21.97 1.69 23.87
N ASP A 175 -21.14 2.45 23.17
CA ASP A 175 -19.70 2.22 23.07
C ASP A 175 -18.98 3.52 22.65
N PRO A 176 -18.33 4.24 23.60
CA PRO A 176 -17.61 5.47 23.29
C PRO A 176 -16.43 5.25 22.33
N ALA A 177 -15.90 4.03 22.22
CA ALA A 177 -14.81 3.71 21.31
C ALA A 177 -15.21 3.83 19.83
N ILE A 178 -16.51 3.75 19.51
CA ILE A 178 -17.01 3.94 18.14
C ILE A 178 -16.71 5.36 17.65
N LEU A 179 -17.00 6.38 18.46
CA LEU A 179 -16.67 7.76 18.12
C LEU A 179 -15.16 7.96 18.04
N GLY A 180 -14.41 7.43 19.01
CA GLY A 180 -12.94 7.47 18.99
C GLY A 180 -12.36 6.89 17.69
N SER A 181 -12.89 5.77 17.20
CA SER A 181 -12.41 5.14 15.96
C SER A 181 -12.58 5.99 14.70
N PHE A 182 -13.49 6.97 14.69
CA PHE A 182 -13.73 7.83 13.54
C PHE A 182 -12.85 9.08 13.49
N PHE A 183 -12.17 9.41 14.59
CA PHE A 183 -11.39 10.65 14.68
C PHE A 183 -9.96 10.42 15.19
N ALA A 184 -9.74 9.34 15.93
CA ALA A 184 -8.49 9.03 16.60
C ALA A 184 -8.02 7.58 16.37
N GLY A 185 -8.51 6.92 15.32
CA GLY A 185 -8.08 5.55 14.95
C GLY A 185 -6.60 5.49 14.54
N ALA A 186 -6.02 4.29 14.63
CA ALA A 186 -4.61 4.04 14.27
C ALA A 186 -4.45 3.24 12.96
N HIS A 187 -5.51 3.20 12.15
CA HIS A 187 -5.54 2.57 10.84
C HIS A 187 -6.22 3.55 9.88
N ASP A 188 -5.45 4.17 9.00
CA ASP A 188 -5.94 5.07 7.96
C ASP A 188 -5.90 4.43 6.58
N VAL A 189 -6.75 4.95 5.70
CA VAL A 189 -6.75 4.70 4.27
C VAL A 189 -6.46 6.02 3.56
N VAL A 190 -5.45 6.02 2.68
CA VAL A 190 -5.11 7.14 1.80
C VAL A 190 -5.64 6.84 0.42
N VAL A 191 -6.63 7.60 -0.04
CA VAL A 191 -7.43 7.31 -1.24
C VAL A 191 -7.12 8.34 -2.33
N ALA A 192 -6.82 7.90 -3.54
CA ALA A 192 -6.69 8.78 -4.71
C ALA A 192 -8.07 9.11 -5.31
N ARG A 193 -8.24 10.29 -5.93
CA ARG A 193 -9.55 10.75 -6.41
C ARG A 193 -10.22 9.82 -7.43
N ARG A 194 -9.48 9.37 -8.42
CA ARG A 194 -10.02 8.70 -9.62
C ARG A 194 -10.20 7.20 -9.41
N HIS A 195 -11.39 6.70 -9.71
CA HIS A 195 -11.66 5.27 -9.83
C HIS A 195 -11.23 4.74 -11.20
N TYR A 196 -11.61 5.47 -12.24
CA TYR A 196 -11.27 5.19 -13.64
C TYR A 196 -10.40 6.30 -14.20
N VAL A 197 -9.65 6.00 -15.26
CA VAL A 197 -8.86 7.02 -15.96
C VAL A 197 -9.78 8.07 -16.60
N ASP A 198 -9.25 9.26 -16.88
CA ASP A 198 -10.04 10.31 -17.51
C ASP A 198 -10.51 9.86 -18.90
N GLY A 199 -11.79 10.09 -19.20
CA GLY A 199 -12.41 9.63 -20.45
C GLY A 199 -12.70 8.13 -20.52
N ALA A 200 -12.65 7.41 -19.39
CA ALA A 200 -13.04 6.01 -19.34
C ALA A 200 -14.46 5.78 -19.87
N THR A 201 -14.62 4.78 -20.73
CA THR A 201 -15.91 4.35 -21.28
C THR A 201 -16.30 2.95 -20.81
N ARG A 202 -15.38 2.19 -20.21
CA ARG A 202 -15.57 0.79 -19.81
C ARG A 202 -15.08 0.52 -18.40
N THR A 203 -15.61 -0.53 -17.79
CA THR A 203 -15.28 -0.96 -16.42
C THR A 203 -13.86 -1.47 -16.24
N ASP A 204 -13.13 -1.80 -17.31
CA ASP A 204 -11.71 -2.20 -17.26
C ASP A 204 -10.73 -1.03 -17.40
N HIS A 205 -11.21 0.20 -17.60
CA HIS A 205 -10.38 1.41 -17.68
C HIS A 205 -10.05 1.96 -16.28
N LEU A 206 -9.64 1.08 -15.36
CA LEU A 206 -9.34 1.39 -13.96
C LEU A 206 -8.12 2.32 -13.83
N CYS A 207 -8.19 3.28 -12.90
CA CYS A 207 -7.07 4.14 -12.54
C CYS A 207 -6.22 3.48 -11.44
N SER A 208 -5.24 2.66 -11.85
CA SER A 208 -4.26 2.09 -10.91
C SER A 208 -3.11 3.07 -10.62
N SER A 209 -2.20 2.69 -9.71
CA SER A 209 -1.02 3.51 -9.38
C SER A 209 -0.21 3.90 -10.61
N GLY A 210 -0.11 3.00 -11.59
CA GLY A 210 0.62 3.25 -12.84
C GLY A 210 -0.14 4.08 -13.88
N GLN A 211 -1.41 4.45 -13.61
CA GLN A 211 -2.23 5.28 -14.50
C GLN A 211 -2.30 6.74 -14.05
N LEU A 212 -1.78 7.06 -12.85
CA LEU A 212 -1.52 8.44 -12.44
C LEU A 212 -0.44 9.06 -13.34
N ILE A 213 -0.41 10.37 -13.50
CA ILE A 213 0.78 11.03 -14.06
C ILE A 213 1.89 11.06 -12.99
N PRO A 214 3.18 11.22 -13.36
CA PRO A 214 4.28 11.17 -12.39
C PRO A 214 4.14 12.13 -11.20
N ASP A 215 3.70 13.37 -11.44
CA ASP A 215 3.51 14.36 -10.38
C ASP A 215 2.34 14.00 -9.44
N GLU A 216 1.25 13.46 -9.97
CA GLU A 216 0.15 12.93 -9.15
C GLU A 216 0.60 11.73 -8.32
N HIS A 217 1.39 10.83 -8.89
CA HIS A 217 1.93 9.68 -8.17
C HIS A 217 2.86 10.14 -7.03
N ALA A 218 3.75 11.10 -7.28
CA ALA A 218 4.60 11.69 -6.26
C ALA A 218 3.78 12.37 -5.14
N GLY A 219 2.69 13.04 -5.49
CA GLY A 219 1.71 13.59 -4.54
C GLY A 219 1.07 12.50 -3.68
N PHE A 220 0.62 11.40 -4.29
CA PHE A 220 -0.03 10.29 -3.60
C PHE A 220 0.91 9.59 -2.61
N LEU A 221 2.18 9.39 -3.00
CA LEU A 221 3.21 8.84 -2.09
C LEU A 221 3.51 9.81 -0.96
N SER A 222 3.64 11.10 -1.25
CA SER A 222 3.89 12.13 -0.23
C SER A 222 2.74 12.21 0.79
N ALA A 223 1.48 12.15 0.34
CA ALA A 223 0.31 12.07 1.20
C ALA A 223 0.32 10.81 2.09
N THR A 224 0.76 9.67 1.52
CA THR A 224 0.91 8.41 2.26
C THR A 224 2.00 8.50 3.33
N ILE A 225 3.16 9.06 2.99
CA ILE A 225 4.29 9.29 3.92
C ILE A 225 3.87 10.23 5.05
N ALA A 226 3.20 11.34 4.72
CA ALA A 226 2.68 12.28 5.70
C ALA A 226 1.66 11.62 6.64
N SER A 227 0.78 10.78 6.13
CA SER A 227 -0.18 10.03 6.94
C SER A 227 0.51 9.03 7.89
N ALA A 228 1.56 8.34 7.41
CA ALA A 228 2.34 7.43 8.23
C ALA A 228 3.15 8.16 9.32
N HIS A 229 3.72 9.31 8.99
CA HIS A 229 4.41 10.16 9.95
C HIS A 229 3.46 10.68 11.04
N ALA A 230 2.26 11.12 10.63
CA ALA A 230 1.23 11.54 11.57
C ALA A 230 0.88 10.41 12.55
N GLN A 231 0.61 9.20 12.08
CA GLN A 231 0.37 8.03 12.94
C GLN A 231 1.52 7.77 13.92
N ALA A 232 2.78 7.88 13.47
CA ALA A 232 3.95 7.70 14.32
C ALA A 232 4.12 8.78 15.40
N LEU A 233 3.68 10.02 15.13
CA LEU A 233 3.71 11.13 16.09
C LEU A 233 2.52 11.12 17.05
N GLU A 234 1.34 10.77 16.54
CA GLU A 234 0.05 10.84 17.24
C GLU A 234 -0.09 9.73 18.29
N ASN A 235 0.41 8.53 17.98
CA ASN A 235 0.33 7.38 18.87
C ASN A 235 1.72 6.99 19.40
N PRO A 236 2.08 7.40 20.63
CA PRO A 236 3.41 7.11 21.20
C PRO A 236 3.64 5.61 21.48
N HIS A 237 2.59 4.78 21.42
CA HIS A 237 2.67 3.34 21.61
C HIS A 237 2.89 2.59 20.30
N ALA A 238 2.87 3.27 19.15
CA ALA A 238 3.14 2.67 17.86
C ALA A 238 4.65 2.39 17.72
N HIS A 239 5.01 1.10 17.65
CA HIS A 239 6.38 0.67 17.42
C HIS A 239 6.78 0.70 15.94
N PHE A 240 5.81 0.55 15.05
CA PHE A 240 6.00 0.61 13.60
C PHE A 240 4.72 1.08 12.91
N VAL A 241 4.84 1.65 11.71
CA VAL A 241 3.69 1.98 10.85
C VAL A 241 3.81 1.17 9.56
N SER A 242 2.87 0.24 9.34
CA SER A 242 2.82 -0.57 8.13
C SER A 242 2.14 0.20 7.01
N ILE A 243 2.77 0.27 5.84
CA ILE A 243 2.22 0.90 4.64
C ILE A 243 2.10 -0.14 3.53
N PHE A 244 0.89 -0.33 3.00
CA PHE A 244 0.66 -1.28 1.92
C PHE A 244 -0.53 -0.93 1.04
N GLN A 245 -0.60 -1.54 -0.14
CA GLN A 245 -1.72 -1.47 -1.07
C GLN A 245 -2.11 -2.87 -1.50
N ASN A 246 -3.42 -3.14 -1.53
CA ASN A 246 -3.98 -4.31 -2.18
C ASN A 246 -4.74 -3.84 -3.43
N TRP A 247 -4.39 -4.37 -4.59
CA TRP A 247 -5.00 -4.01 -5.87
C TRP A 247 -5.68 -5.22 -6.51
N LEU A 248 -6.99 -5.10 -6.75
CA LEU A 248 -7.91 -6.16 -7.22
C LEU A 248 -8.14 -7.31 -6.25
N ALA A 249 -9.27 -8.01 -6.44
CA ALA A 249 -9.75 -9.05 -5.53
C ALA A 249 -8.74 -10.18 -5.23
N PRO A 250 -7.96 -10.73 -6.21
CA PRO A 250 -6.97 -11.78 -5.91
C PRO A 250 -5.83 -11.34 -5.00
N ALA A 251 -5.57 -10.03 -4.90
CA ALA A 251 -4.62 -9.47 -3.95
C ALA A 251 -5.24 -9.14 -2.58
N GLY A 252 -6.56 -9.32 -2.41
CA GLY A 252 -7.29 -9.04 -1.19
C GLY A 252 -7.86 -7.62 -1.12
N ALA A 253 -8.04 -6.93 -2.26
CA ALA A 253 -8.71 -5.64 -2.28
C ALA A 253 -10.23 -5.81 -2.21
N SER A 254 -10.89 -5.07 -1.30
CA SER A 254 -12.36 -4.99 -1.24
C SER A 254 -12.93 -4.00 -2.26
N PHE A 255 -12.15 -2.99 -2.65
CA PHE A 255 -12.51 -1.99 -3.65
C PHE A 255 -11.42 -1.92 -4.72
N GLU A 256 -11.83 -1.84 -5.99
CA GLU A 256 -10.95 -1.61 -7.15
C GLU A 256 -10.71 -0.11 -7.37
N HIS A 257 -10.59 0.65 -6.28
CA HIS A 257 -10.31 2.08 -6.27
C HIS A 257 -8.96 2.29 -5.62
N LEU A 258 -8.08 3.10 -6.22
CA LEU A 258 -6.69 3.23 -5.76
C LEU A 258 -6.61 3.80 -4.34
N HIS A 259 -6.09 3.00 -3.41
CA HIS A 259 -5.88 3.40 -2.03
C HIS A 259 -4.70 2.66 -1.39
N LYS A 260 -4.05 3.29 -0.41
CA LYS A 260 -3.06 2.68 0.48
C LYS A 260 -3.61 2.60 1.90
N GLN A 261 -3.23 1.58 2.63
CA GLN A 261 -3.51 1.42 4.06
C GLN A 261 -2.26 1.78 4.85
N VAL A 262 -2.47 2.54 5.93
CA VAL A 262 -1.44 3.02 6.84
C VAL A 262 -1.85 2.59 8.25
N VAL A 263 -1.10 1.66 8.85
CA VAL A 263 -1.52 0.96 10.06
C VAL A 263 -0.44 1.06 11.12
N ALA A 264 -0.72 1.73 12.23
CA ALA A 264 0.15 1.69 13.39
C ALA A 264 0.04 0.32 14.07
N ILE A 265 1.19 -0.25 14.47
CA ILE A 265 1.26 -1.50 15.23
C ILE A 265 2.14 -1.31 16.46
N ASP A 266 1.73 -1.93 17.56
CA ASP A 266 2.37 -1.88 18.88
C ASP A 266 3.55 -2.86 19.00
N GLU A 267 3.71 -3.78 18.04
CA GLU A 267 4.77 -4.79 18.08
C GLU A 267 5.49 -4.93 16.75
N ILE A 268 6.78 -5.30 16.82
CA ILE A 268 7.55 -5.74 15.67
C ILE A 268 7.46 -7.27 15.60
N GLY A 269 6.82 -7.78 14.55
CA GLY A 269 6.64 -9.22 14.36
C GLY A 269 7.96 -10.01 14.33
N GLN A 270 7.92 -11.26 14.82
CA GLN A 270 9.11 -12.11 15.02
C GLN A 270 10.04 -12.19 13.80
N ARG A 271 9.49 -12.31 12.59
CA ARG A 271 10.27 -12.37 11.34
C ARG A 271 11.06 -11.09 11.10
N ASN A 272 10.43 -9.93 11.30
CA ASN A 272 11.09 -8.63 11.17
C ASN A 272 12.16 -8.47 12.24
N SER A 273 11.89 -8.88 13.49
CA SER A 273 12.88 -8.86 14.57
C SER A 273 14.13 -9.69 14.25
N ILE A 274 13.98 -10.87 13.64
CA ILE A 274 15.11 -11.69 13.17
C ILE A 274 15.87 -10.97 12.04
N GLU A 275 15.15 -10.44 11.05
CA GLU A 275 15.75 -9.69 9.93
C GLU A 275 16.55 -8.49 10.44
N TYR A 276 16.01 -7.70 11.38
CA TYR A 276 16.70 -6.56 11.98
C TYR A 276 17.92 -6.98 12.81
N GLY A 277 17.86 -8.12 13.49
CA GLY A 277 19.02 -8.72 14.14
C GLY A 277 20.14 -9.05 13.14
N ARG A 278 19.78 -9.56 11.97
CA ARG A 278 20.74 -9.84 10.89
C ARG A 278 21.32 -8.56 10.28
N VAL A 279 20.50 -7.54 10.05
CA VAL A 279 20.95 -6.23 9.55
C VAL A 279 21.91 -5.56 10.53
N ARG A 280 21.67 -5.70 11.84
CA ARG A 280 22.59 -5.21 12.87
C ARG A 280 23.94 -5.94 12.86
N ALA A 281 23.93 -7.23 12.57
CA ALA A 281 25.14 -8.06 12.48
C ALA A 281 25.89 -7.87 11.16
N ASP A 282 25.18 -7.56 10.07
CA ASP A 282 25.71 -7.32 8.72
C ASP A 282 25.06 -6.06 8.13
N PRO A 283 25.65 -4.87 8.38
CA PRO A 283 25.15 -3.60 7.84
C PRO A 283 25.01 -3.56 6.31
N ASP A 284 25.78 -4.39 5.61
CA ASP A 284 25.78 -4.46 4.15
C ASP A 284 24.71 -5.40 3.58
N LEU A 285 23.89 -6.04 4.42
CA LEU A 285 22.94 -7.10 4.02
C LEU A 285 22.06 -6.67 2.84
N TYR A 286 21.41 -5.51 2.92
CA TYR A 286 20.50 -5.03 1.87
C TYR A 286 21.24 -4.59 0.60
N ARG A 287 22.41 -3.97 0.75
CA ARG A 287 23.25 -3.54 -0.38
C ARG A 287 23.75 -4.75 -1.18
N ARG A 288 24.30 -5.76 -0.47
CA ARG A 288 24.87 -6.97 -1.05
C ARG A 288 23.81 -7.82 -1.73
N TRP A 289 22.72 -8.13 -1.02
CA TRP A 289 21.72 -9.08 -1.48
C TRP A 289 20.52 -8.48 -2.24
N GLY A 290 20.45 -7.15 -2.32
CA GLY A 290 19.49 -6.44 -3.16
C GLY A 290 20.14 -5.92 -4.45
N PRO A 291 20.50 -4.63 -4.54
CA PRO A 291 21.01 -4.02 -5.77
C PRO A 291 22.24 -4.69 -6.39
N GLU A 292 23.23 -5.08 -5.58
CA GLU A 292 24.47 -5.66 -6.11
C GLU A 292 24.24 -7.05 -6.69
N PHE A 293 23.57 -7.92 -5.93
CA PHE A 293 23.12 -9.23 -6.42
C PHE A 293 22.29 -9.10 -7.70
N ALA A 294 21.36 -8.14 -7.75
CA ALA A 294 20.55 -7.90 -8.94
C ALA A 294 21.40 -7.52 -10.18
N ARG A 295 22.44 -6.71 -10.02
CA ARG A 295 23.37 -6.37 -11.11
C ARG A 295 24.14 -7.59 -11.60
N GLN A 296 24.73 -8.35 -10.68
CA GLN A 296 25.53 -9.53 -11.01
C GLN A 296 24.71 -10.60 -11.76
N HIS A 297 23.41 -10.69 -11.47
CA HIS A 297 22.52 -11.69 -12.07
C HIS A 297 21.64 -11.14 -13.21
N GLY A 298 21.83 -9.90 -13.66
CA GLY A 298 21.08 -9.32 -14.79
C GLY A 298 19.59 -9.04 -14.49
N LEU A 299 19.25 -8.85 -13.22
CA LEU A 299 17.87 -8.67 -12.72
C LEU A 299 17.44 -7.20 -12.63
N VAL A 300 18.36 -6.26 -12.83
CA VAL A 300 18.03 -4.82 -12.84
C VAL A 300 17.02 -4.52 -13.95
N ILE A 301 15.98 -3.78 -13.58
CA ILE A 301 14.91 -3.33 -14.46
C ILE A 301 15.15 -1.89 -14.89
N ALA A 302 15.42 -1.02 -13.92
CA ALA A 302 15.60 0.42 -14.14
C ALA A 302 16.31 1.05 -12.95
N GLU A 303 16.97 2.17 -13.16
CA GLU A 303 17.50 3.01 -12.07
C GLU A 303 17.47 4.50 -12.41
N ASN A 304 17.57 5.34 -11.39
CA ASN A 304 17.84 6.76 -11.53
C ASN A 304 18.84 7.21 -10.44
N ALA A 305 19.00 8.52 -10.24
CA ALA A 305 19.94 9.05 -9.25
C ALA A 305 19.64 8.58 -7.82
N HIS A 306 18.38 8.31 -7.48
CA HIS A 306 17.93 8.11 -6.11
C HIS A 306 17.38 6.70 -5.81
N ALA A 307 17.06 5.91 -6.83
CA ALA A 307 16.44 4.62 -6.66
C ALA A 307 16.89 3.59 -7.71
N ILE A 308 16.64 2.31 -7.42
CA ILE A 308 16.88 1.18 -8.31
C ILE A 308 15.75 0.17 -8.19
N ALA A 309 15.25 -0.30 -9.33
CA ALA A 309 14.24 -1.34 -9.44
C ALA A 309 14.84 -2.62 -10.04
N PHE A 310 14.51 -3.77 -9.47
CA PHE A 310 14.99 -5.08 -9.93
C PHE A 310 13.96 -6.17 -9.66
N ALA A 311 14.04 -7.27 -10.40
CA ALA A 311 13.19 -8.43 -10.15
C ALA A 311 13.59 -9.09 -8.82
N GLY A 312 12.59 -9.31 -7.96
CA GLY A 312 12.81 -9.82 -6.62
C GLY A 312 13.03 -11.33 -6.59
N VAL A 313 13.86 -11.77 -5.64
CA VAL A 313 14.30 -13.18 -5.51
C VAL A 313 13.72 -13.81 -4.24
N GLY A 314 13.13 -15.00 -4.39
CA GLY A 314 12.61 -15.77 -3.26
C GLY A 314 11.33 -15.20 -2.64
N HIS A 315 10.63 -14.30 -3.34
CA HIS A 315 9.30 -13.86 -2.93
C HIS A 315 8.25 -14.93 -3.24
N ARG A 316 7.29 -15.13 -2.34
CA ARG A 316 6.18 -16.09 -2.49
C ARG A 316 5.38 -15.93 -3.78
N PHE A 317 5.42 -14.73 -4.33
CA PHE A 317 4.80 -14.32 -5.60
C PHE A 317 5.89 -13.65 -6.45
N PRO A 318 5.85 -13.75 -7.78
CA PRO A 318 6.74 -12.96 -8.63
C PRO A 318 6.58 -11.48 -8.30
N GLY A 319 7.67 -10.73 -8.28
CA GLY A 319 7.59 -9.34 -7.88
C GLY A 319 8.80 -8.50 -8.23
N ILE A 320 8.65 -7.20 -8.00
CA ILE A 320 9.63 -6.16 -8.29
C ILE A 320 9.99 -5.50 -6.96
N ASP A 321 11.28 -5.44 -6.65
CA ASP A 321 11.83 -4.69 -5.53
C ASP A 321 12.30 -3.32 -6.03
N ILE A 322 11.84 -2.24 -5.40
CA ILE A 322 12.24 -0.86 -5.72
C ILE A 322 12.85 -0.22 -4.47
N TYR A 323 14.16 -0.01 -4.50
CA TYR A 323 14.95 0.47 -3.36
C TYR A 323 15.32 1.93 -3.57
N THR A 324 15.25 2.71 -2.50
CA THR A 324 16.03 3.95 -2.39
C THR A 324 17.53 3.61 -2.33
N LYS A 325 18.37 4.49 -2.88
CA LYS A 325 19.85 4.37 -2.85
C LYS A 325 20.45 4.89 -1.54
N VAL A 326 19.62 5.40 -0.64
CA VAL A 326 19.98 5.88 0.69
C VAL A 326 19.14 5.14 1.74
N GLU A 327 19.61 5.12 2.97
CA GLU A 327 18.94 4.49 4.11
C GLU A 327 18.08 5.51 4.85
N GLY A 328 17.05 5.04 5.55
CA GLY A 328 16.27 5.88 6.47
C GLY A 328 14.79 5.54 6.50
N ILE A 329 14.04 6.40 7.20
CA ILE A 329 12.59 6.30 7.33
C ILE A 329 11.90 7.29 6.36
N PRO A 330 10.74 6.93 5.77
CA PRO A 330 10.17 7.64 4.63
C PRO A 330 10.00 9.15 4.80
N TRP A 331 9.61 9.61 6.00
CA TRP A 331 9.34 11.01 6.29
C TRP A 331 10.58 11.82 6.70
N GLU A 332 11.74 11.18 6.83
CA GLU A 332 13.03 11.86 7.04
C GLU A 332 13.88 11.89 5.76
N LEU A 333 13.48 11.17 4.71
CA LEU A 333 14.21 11.14 3.45
C LEU A 333 14.07 12.48 2.70
N PRO A 334 15.13 12.94 2.00
CA PRO A 334 15.06 14.15 1.20
C PRO A 334 13.97 14.08 0.11
N PRO A 335 13.27 15.19 -0.20
CA PRO A 335 12.20 15.21 -1.19
C PRO A 335 12.61 14.70 -2.58
N GLU A 336 13.84 14.98 -3.02
CA GLU A 336 14.38 14.49 -4.29
C GLU A 336 14.58 12.96 -4.29
N VAL A 337 14.89 12.37 -3.14
CA VAL A 337 14.98 10.91 -2.98
C VAL A 337 13.60 10.29 -3.11
N ILE A 338 12.59 10.85 -2.41
CA ILE A 338 11.21 10.40 -2.51
C ILE A 338 10.67 10.56 -3.93
N ARG A 339 11.01 11.66 -4.62
CA ARG A 339 10.63 11.87 -6.02
C ARG A 339 11.22 10.79 -6.92
N GLY A 340 12.54 10.60 -6.90
CA GLY A 340 13.18 9.60 -7.75
C GLY A 340 12.72 8.16 -7.43
N TRP A 341 12.44 7.86 -6.17
CA TRP A 341 11.85 6.58 -5.80
C TRP A 341 10.40 6.42 -6.30
N SER A 342 9.59 7.46 -6.16
CA SER A 342 8.23 7.51 -6.71
C SER A 342 8.20 7.26 -8.22
N ASP A 343 9.11 7.88 -8.98
CA ASP A 343 9.18 7.70 -10.44
C ASP A 343 9.43 6.23 -10.83
N LEU A 344 10.26 5.50 -10.07
CA LEU A 344 10.47 4.06 -10.33
C LEU A 344 9.31 3.19 -9.86
N VAL A 345 8.68 3.49 -8.73
CA VAL A 345 7.46 2.78 -8.27
C VAL A 345 6.34 2.96 -9.29
N HIS A 346 6.13 4.18 -9.78
CA HIS A 346 5.19 4.52 -10.83
C HIS A 346 5.45 3.72 -12.11
N ALA A 347 6.68 3.78 -12.62
CA ALA A 347 7.09 3.08 -13.83
C ALA A 347 6.88 1.55 -13.71
N CYS A 348 7.19 0.96 -12.55
CA CYS A 348 6.98 -0.47 -12.32
C CYS A 348 5.49 -0.85 -12.30
N HIS A 349 4.62 -0.01 -11.73
CA HIS A 349 3.16 -0.20 -11.80
C HIS A 349 2.62 0.01 -13.21
N PHE A 350 3.12 1.01 -13.94
CA PHE A 350 2.75 1.23 -15.34
C PHE A 350 3.07 0.00 -16.19
N ALA A 351 4.29 -0.54 -16.06
CA ALA A 351 4.71 -1.74 -16.77
C ALA A 351 3.95 -3.02 -16.34
N THR A 352 3.52 -3.08 -15.08
CA THR A 352 2.68 -4.16 -14.54
C THR A 352 1.27 -4.10 -15.15
N GLY A 353 0.70 -2.90 -15.28
CA GLY A 353 -0.61 -2.65 -15.86
C GLY A 353 -1.77 -2.74 -14.85
N PRO A 354 -2.89 -2.02 -15.11
CA PRO A 354 -3.98 -1.86 -14.14
C PRO A 354 -4.80 -3.14 -13.90
N LEU A 355 -4.67 -4.16 -14.76
CA LEU A 355 -5.47 -5.38 -14.66
C LEU A 355 -4.72 -6.56 -14.01
N VAL A 356 -3.48 -6.33 -13.55
CA VAL A 356 -2.71 -7.33 -12.81
C VAL A 356 -2.92 -7.11 -11.32
N PRO A 357 -3.48 -8.08 -10.58
CA PRO A 357 -3.63 -7.96 -9.13
C PRO A 357 -2.26 -7.84 -8.45
N THR A 358 -2.11 -6.87 -7.57
CA THR A 358 -0.84 -6.65 -6.87
C THR A 358 -1.00 -6.38 -5.39
N ASN A 359 -0.02 -6.82 -4.61
CA ASN A 359 0.27 -6.19 -3.33
C ASN A 359 1.48 -5.29 -3.51
N GLU A 360 1.43 -4.07 -2.98
CA GLU A 360 2.61 -3.23 -2.80
C GLU A 360 2.85 -3.11 -1.30
N GLU A 361 4.00 -3.58 -0.84
CA GLU A 361 4.36 -3.57 0.58
C GLU A 361 5.61 -2.72 0.78
N TRP A 362 5.55 -1.77 1.72
CA TRP A 362 6.70 -0.93 2.03
C TRP A 362 7.46 -1.49 3.22
N HIS A 363 8.78 -1.48 3.11
CA HIS A 363 9.66 -1.84 4.20
C HIS A 363 10.71 -0.75 4.35
N TYR A 364 10.93 -0.35 5.59
CA TYR A 364 11.90 0.66 5.96
C TYR A 364 12.29 0.42 7.42
N GLN A 365 13.30 1.14 7.86
CA GLN A 365 13.75 1.09 9.25
C GLN A 365 12.60 1.44 10.21
N PRO A 366 12.36 0.68 11.29
CA PRO A 366 11.40 1.10 12.31
C PRO A 366 11.83 2.42 12.96
N HIS A 367 10.91 3.38 13.08
CA HIS A 367 11.19 4.69 13.70
C HIS A 367 11.58 4.58 15.17
N THR A 368 11.14 3.52 15.86
CA THR A 368 11.54 3.21 17.24
C THR A 368 12.90 2.51 17.35
N MET A 369 13.54 2.16 16.23
CA MET A 369 14.85 1.49 16.18
C MET A 369 15.84 2.29 15.30
N PRO A 370 16.33 3.45 15.78
CA PRO A 370 17.30 4.27 15.05
C PRO A 370 18.61 3.51 14.77
N GLY A 371 19.25 3.82 13.63
CA GLY A 371 20.56 3.30 13.24
C GLY A 371 20.58 1.93 12.56
N LEU A 372 19.44 1.38 12.12
CA LEU A 372 19.43 0.18 11.27
C LEU A 372 19.63 0.60 9.80
N PRO A 373 20.70 0.13 9.11
CA PRO A 373 20.99 0.49 7.72
C PRO A 373 20.00 -0.18 6.76
N MET A 374 18.81 0.42 6.65
CA MET A 374 17.74 -0.08 5.79
C MET A 374 17.32 0.99 4.79
N PRO A 375 17.26 0.66 3.49
CA PRO A 375 16.61 1.53 2.52
C PRO A 375 15.10 1.51 2.75
N LEU A 376 14.42 2.58 2.32
CA LEU A 376 13.00 2.49 1.96
C LEU A 376 12.90 1.62 0.71
N ARG A 377 12.14 0.53 0.78
CA ARG A 377 11.82 -0.33 -0.36
C ARG A 377 10.33 -0.58 -0.50
N ALA A 378 9.85 -0.63 -1.74
CA ALA A 378 8.53 -1.14 -2.09
C ALA A 378 8.71 -2.49 -2.79
N VAL A 379 7.88 -3.46 -2.43
CA VAL A 379 7.82 -4.77 -3.09
C VAL A 379 6.47 -4.90 -3.78
N ILE A 380 6.46 -4.84 -5.10
CA ILE A 380 5.26 -5.05 -5.93
C ILE A 380 5.16 -6.54 -6.24
N LYS A 381 4.23 -7.25 -5.60
CA LYS A 381 4.01 -8.69 -5.76
C LYS A 381 2.82 -8.95 -6.67
N TRP A 382 3.02 -9.68 -7.75
CA TRP A 382 1.97 -10.06 -8.70
C TRP A 382 1.17 -11.25 -8.16
N ARG A 383 -0.10 -11.03 -7.83
CA ARG A 383 -1.00 -12.02 -7.23
C ARG A 383 -1.71 -12.84 -8.31
N ILE A 384 -0.90 -13.54 -9.09
CA ILE A 384 -1.28 -14.26 -10.32
C ILE A 384 -1.34 -15.80 -10.15
N ASN A 385 -0.97 -16.30 -8.97
CA ASN A 385 -1.06 -17.70 -8.57
C ASN A 385 -1.74 -17.79 -7.20
N THR A 386 -2.47 -18.88 -6.98
CA THR A 386 -3.06 -19.22 -5.68
C THR A 386 -2.26 -20.39 -5.10
N PRO A 387 -1.64 -20.25 -3.91
CA PRO A 387 -0.95 -21.36 -3.25
C PRO A 387 -1.90 -22.56 -3.06
N ALA A 388 -1.38 -23.77 -3.23
CA ALA A 388 -2.12 -25.02 -3.07
C ALA A 388 -1.55 -25.85 -1.90
N GLY A 389 -1.99 -27.11 -1.78
CA GLY A 389 -1.60 -27.98 -0.66
C GLY A 389 -0.10 -28.29 -0.57
N PHE A 390 0.65 -28.17 -1.67
CA PHE A 390 2.10 -28.39 -1.69
C PHE A 390 2.84 -27.33 -0.86
N GLU A 391 2.52 -26.05 -1.09
CA GLU A 391 3.15 -24.93 -0.42
C GLU A 391 2.87 -24.97 1.10
N GLY A 392 1.64 -25.33 1.50
CA GLY A 392 1.26 -25.44 2.91
C GLY A 392 1.99 -26.56 3.68
N GLY A 393 2.31 -27.67 3.01
CA GLY A 393 2.99 -28.82 3.65
C GLY A 393 4.51 -28.72 3.68
N THR A 394 5.12 -27.96 2.78
CA THR A 394 6.59 -27.92 2.59
C THR A 394 7.24 -26.58 2.94
N ASN A 395 6.46 -25.51 3.02
CA ASN A 395 6.95 -24.12 3.05
C ASN A 395 7.82 -23.74 1.83
N VAL A 396 7.79 -24.54 0.76
CA VAL A 396 8.38 -24.20 -0.54
C VAL A 396 7.28 -23.68 -1.45
N PHE A 397 7.43 -22.44 -1.94
CA PHE A 397 6.45 -21.81 -2.81
C PHE A 397 6.73 -22.11 -4.28
N VAL A 398 5.69 -22.14 -5.12
CA VAL A 398 5.85 -22.37 -6.57
C VAL A 398 5.35 -21.17 -7.36
N ASN A 399 6.25 -20.58 -8.14
CA ASN A 399 5.96 -19.47 -9.04
C ASN A 399 5.87 -19.94 -10.48
N THR A 400 5.03 -19.27 -11.27
CA THR A 400 4.88 -19.51 -12.71
C THR A 400 5.93 -18.76 -13.55
N ILE A 401 6.55 -17.72 -12.98
CA ILE A 401 7.50 -16.84 -13.65
C ILE A 401 8.74 -16.70 -12.77
N ASP A 402 9.91 -16.86 -13.38
CA ASP A 402 11.21 -16.69 -12.70
C ASP A 402 11.64 -15.21 -12.73
N PRO A 403 12.59 -14.79 -11.86
CA PRO A 403 13.01 -13.39 -11.74
C PRO A 403 13.56 -12.80 -13.05
N TRP A 404 14.25 -13.58 -13.89
CA TRP A 404 14.75 -13.07 -15.17
C TRP A 404 13.61 -12.74 -16.13
N THR A 405 12.61 -13.62 -16.20
CA THR A 405 11.41 -13.39 -17.01
C THR A 405 10.60 -12.20 -16.50
N VAL A 406 10.53 -11.97 -15.18
CA VAL A 406 9.94 -10.73 -14.62
C VAL A 406 10.71 -9.51 -15.13
N ALA A 407 12.04 -9.49 -14.96
CA ALA A 407 12.87 -8.36 -15.37
C ALA A 407 12.73 -8.05 -16.86
N GLU A 408 12.78 -9.09 -17.72
CA GLU A 408 12.61 -8.95 -19.17
C GLU A 408 11.25 -8.36 -19.54
N ARG A 409 10.16 -8.87 -18.97
CA ARG A 409 8.81 -8.37 -19.25
C ARG A 409 8.65 -6.90 -18.87
N VAL A 410 9.13 -6.53 -17.68
CA VAL A 410 9.03 -5.15 -17.19
C VAL A 410 9.90 -4.21 -18.04
N ARG A 411 11.15 -4.57 -18.31
CA ARG A 411 12.03 -3.81 -19.22
C ARG A 411 11.40 -3.61 -20.59
N GLY A 412 10.87 -4.68 -21.19
CA GLY A 412 10.21 -4.61 -22.50
C GLY A 412 9.05 -3.60 -22.52
N LYS A 413 8.23 -3.56 -21.47
CA LYS A 413 7.15 -2.58 -21.31
C LYS A 413 7.67 -1.16 -21.12
N LEU A 414 8.72 -0.97 -20.32
CA LEU A 414 9.32 0.35 -20.10
C LEU A 414 9.99 0.88 -21.38
N HIS A 415 10.67 0.04 -22.16
CA HIS A 415 11.21 0.46 -23.45
C HIS A 415 10.11 0.92 -24.41
N GLN A 416 8.97 0.19 -24.47
CA GLN A 416 7.82 0.59 -25.28
C GLN A 416 7.28 1.96 -24.86
N ALA A 417 7.11 2.17 -23.56
CA ALA A 417 6.59 3.42 -23.01
C ALA A 417 7.54 4.62 -23.19
N ARG A 418 8.85 4.38 -23.16
CA ARG A 418 9.85 5.41 -23.45
C ARG A 418 9.79 5.83 -24.93
N VAL A 419 9.52 4.90 -25.83
CA VAL A 419 9.36 5.19 -27.27
C VAL A 419 8.07 5.96 -27.53
N SER A 420 7.00 5.72 -26.78
CA SER A 420 5.73 6.47 -26.90
C SER A 420 5.73 7.83 -26.18
N GLY A 421 6.71 8.10 -25.32
CA GLY A 421 6.82 9.36 -24.57
C GLY A 421 6.06 9.38 -23.24
N ASP A 422 5.60 8.23 -22.76
CA ASP A 422 4.78 8.08 -21.55
C ASP A 422 5.61 7.92 -20.25
N LEU A 423 6.95 7.93 -20.36
CA LEU A 423 7.89 7.82 -19.25
C LEU A 423 8.79 9.05 -19.12
N GLY A 424 9.05 9.47 -17.87
CA GLY A 424 10.04 10.48 -17.53
C GLY A 424 11.50 9.99 -17.63
N ASP A 425 12.42 10.69 -16.96
CA ASP A 425 13.87 10.40 -16.96
C ASP A 425 14.23 9.12 -16.16
N VAL A 426 13.99 7.96 -16.76
CA VAL A 426 14.36 6.65 -16.20
C VAL A 426 15.48 6.00 -17.04
N HIS A 427 16.57 5.58 -16.39
CA HIS A 427 17.61 4.82 -17.07
C HIS A 427 17.23 3.34 -17.15
N LEU A 428 17.24 2.80 -18.37
CA LEU A 428 16.99 1.39 -18.66
C LEU A 428 18.34 0.74 -19.03
N PRO A 429 18.68 -0.43 -18.45
CA PRO A 429 19.94 -1.11 -18.68
C PRO A 429 20.08 -1.70 -20.09
#